data_AF-A0A0L0QMQ9-F1
#
_entry.id   AF-A0A0L0QMQ9-F1
#
_cell.length_a   1.000
_cell.length_b   1.000
_cell.length_c   1.000
_cell.angle_alpha   90.00
_cell.angle_beta   90.00
_cell.angle_gamma   90.00
#
_symmetry.space_group_name_H-M   'P 1'
#
loop_
_entity.id
_entity.type
_entity.pdbx_description
1 polymer ?
#
loop_
_entity_poly.entity_id
_entity_poly.type
_entity_poly.pdbx_seq_one_letter_code
_entity_poly.pdbx_strand_id
1 'polypeptide(L)'
;MSDIQKLEERIKLLETENQKLKYTMDLIDTECHKVSEKVKRLNYVVEEMVESSFSSKFNTDIEYVCLKLDLEPLQYIEVKCLPMKMEVEYRKTGKIPSIQECHEKLLEELGVPEKEKSNYPIEIIINMLKKFKKDMEEIGEMERAKSIYKIVNQK
;
A
#
# COMPACT_ATOMS: atom_id res chain seq x y z
N MET A 1 -59.01 12.54 19.67
CA MET A 1 -57.55 12.53 19.88
C MET A 1 -57.15 13.86 20.48
N SER A 2 -56.57 13.88 21.68
CA SER A 2 -56.25 15.15 22.36
C SER A 2 -55.00 15.78 21.75
N ASP A 3 -54.82 17.08 21.91
CA ASP A 3 -53.63 17.77 21.40
C ASP A 3 -52.33 17.27 22.05
N ILE A 4 -52.41 16.70 23.26
CA ILE A 4 -51.30 16.03 23.93
C ILE A 4 -50.87 14.79 23.14
N GLN A 5 -51.82 13.95 22.70
CA GLN A 5 -51.51 12.75 21.91
C GLN A 5 -50.84 13.09 20.57
N LYS A 6 -51.26 14.17 19.91
CA LYS A 6 -50.61 14.63 18.65
C LYS A 6 -49.19 15.12 18.89
N LEU A 7 -48.94 15.77 20.03
CA LEU A 7 -47.59 16.21 20.41
C LEU A 7 -46.68 15.03 20.73
N GLU A 8 -47.18 14.02 21.45
CA GLU A 8 -46.44 12.78 21.74
C GLU A 8 -46.06 12.03 20.47
N GLU A 9 -46.98 11.87 19.52
CA GLU A 9 -46.70 11.26 18.22
C GLU A 9 -45.64 12.04 17.44
N ARG A 10 -45.72 13.38 17.46
CA ARG A 10 -44.75 14.24 16.77
C ARG A 10 -43.37 14.17 17.41
N ILE A 11 -43.28 14.13 18.74
CA ILE A 11 -42.01 13.94 19.47
C ILE A 11 -41.39 12.60 19.06
N LYS A 12 -42.15 11.51 19.07
CA LYS A 12 -41.66 10.19 18.70
C LYS A 12 -41.16 10.10 17.26
N LEU A 13 -41.84 10.81 16.34
CA LEU A 13 -41.41 10.94 14.94
C LEU A 13 -40.08 11.68 14.84
N LEU A 14 -39.95 12.83 15.52
CA LEU A 14 -38.72 13.63 15.54
C LEU A 14 -37.55 12.87 16.20
N GLU A 15 -37.80 12.10 17.25
CA GLU A 15 -36.79 11.24 17.87
C GLU A 15 -36.28 10.16 16.90
N THR A 16 -37.20 9.55 16.15
CA THR A 16 -36.84 8.53 15.15
C THR A 16 -36.03 9.14 14.00
N GLU A 17 -36.43 10.33 13.51
CA GLU A 17 -35.68 11.06 12.48
C GLU A 17 -34.29 11.46 12.97
N ASN A 18 -34.17 11.97 14.21
CA ASN A 18 -32.88 12.30 14.81
C ASN A 18 -31.96 11.09 14.92
N GLN A 19 -32.48 9.92 15.31
CA GLN A 19 -31.69 8.69 15.35
C GLN A 19 -31.17 8.28 13.98
N LYS A 20 -32.01 8.37 12.93
CA LYS A 20 -31.60 8.10 11.55
C LYS A 20 -30.52 9.06 11.08
N LEU A 21 -30.70 10.36 11.32
CA LEU A 21 -29.73 11.39 10.96
C LEU A 21 -28.38 11.15 11.65
N LYS A 22 -28.40 10.81 12.93
CA LYS A 22 -27.18 10.51 13.69
C LYS A 22 -26.44 9.31 13.10
N TYR A 23 -27.15 8.23 12.80
CA TYR A 23 -26.56 7.07 12.14
C TYR A 23 -25.95 7.41 10.76
N THR A 24 -26.64 8.23 9.96
CA THR A 24 -26.12 8.69 8.67
C THR A 24 -24.88 9.56 8.82
N MET A 25 -24.83 10.44 9.83
CA MET A 25 -23.64 11.24 10.12
C MET A 25 -22.45 10.35 10.48
N ASP A 26 -22.63 9.35 11.34
CA ASP A 26 -21.55 8.43 11.73
C ASP A 26 -20.99 7.66 10.51
N LEU A 27 -21.86 7.25 9.59
CA LEU A 27 -21.45 6.63 8.32
C LEU A 27 -20.66 7.59 7.43
N ILE A 28 -21.14 8.83 7.27
CA ILE A 28 -20.46 9.85 6.46
C ILE A 28 -19.09 10.18 7.06
N ASP A 29 -18.98 10.33 8.38
CA ASP A 29 -17.71 10.61 9.06
C ASP A 29 -16.70 9.47 8.82
N THR A 30 -17.17 8.22 8.88
CA THR A 30 -16.35 7.05 8.58
C THR A 30 -15.83 7.07 7.15
N GLU A 31 -16.70 7.35 6.17
CA GLU A 31 -16.30 7.43 4.77
C GLU A 31 -15.38 8.62 4.49
N CYS A 32 -15.65 9.78 5.09
CA CYS A 32 -14.77 10.95 5.04
C CYS A 32 -13.37 10.63 5.58
N HIS A 33 -13.29 9.87 6.68
CA HIS A 33 -12.02 9.44 7.24
C HIS A 33 -11.25 8.54 6.27
N LYS A 34 -11.91 7.53 5.68
CA LYS A 34 -11.30 6.65 4.66
C LYS A 34 -10.82 7.44 3.45
N VAL A 35 -11.62 8.38 2.95
CA VAL A 35 -11.24 9.24 1.82
C VAL A 35 -10.04 10.10 2.20
N SER A 36 -10.02 10.69 3.40
CA SER A 36 -8.90 11.50 3.89
C SER A 36 -7.60 10.70 3.94
N GLU A 37 -7.63 9.46 4.43
CA GLU A 37 -6.46 8.57 4.40
C GLU A 37 -6.01 8.24 2.98
N LYS A 38 -6.95 7.94 2.08
CA LYS A 38 -6.63 7.70 0.66
C LYS A 38 -5.99 8.91 0.00
N VAL A 39 -6.47 10.13 0.28
CA VAL A 39 -5.88 11.38 -0.23
C VAL A 39 -4.46 11.58 0.33
N LYS A 40 -4.22 11.31 1.61
CA LYS A 40 -2.86 11.37 2.18
C LYS A 40 -1.90 10.40 1.50
N ARG A 41 -2.36 9.17 1.23
CA ARG A 41 -1.58 8.17 0.48
C ARG A 41 -1.31 8.62 -0.95
N LEU A 42 -2.30 9.19 -1.63
CA LEU A 42 -2.14 9.78 -2.97
C LEU A 42 -1.11 10.92 -2.98
N ASN A 43 -1.11 11.80 -1.98
CA ASN A 43 -0.11 12.88 -1.88
C ASN A 43 1.31 12.33 -1.74
N TYR A 44 1.53 11.38 -0.82
CA TYR A 44 2.83 10.72 -0.65
C TYR A 44 3.30 10.04 -1.94
N VAL A 45 2.36 9.43 -2.65
CA VAL A 45 2.60 8.77 -3.94
C VAL A 45 3.01 9.78 -5.02
N VAL A 46 2.31 10.92 -5.12
CA VAL A 46 2.65 11.97 -6.08
C VAL A 46 4.02 12.57 -5.77
N GLU A 47 4.37 12.72 -4.48
CA GLU A 47 5.72 13.11 -4.05
C GLU A 47 6.77 12.10 -4.53
N GLU A 48 6.56 10.79 -4.30
CA GLU A 48 7.46 9.74 -4.83
C GLU A 48 7.55 9.74 -6.37
N MET A 49 6.45 10.02 -7.07
CA MET A 49 6.43 10.14 -8.54
C MET A 49 7.23 11.34 -9.01
N VAL A 50 7.07 12.50 -8.38
CA VAL A 50 7.83 13.71 -8.75
C VAL A 50 9.32 13.48 -8.49
N GLU A 51 9.67 12.81 -7.39
CA GLU A 51 11.07 12.44 -7.10
C GLU A 51 11.66 11.41 -8.09
N SER A 52 10.84 10.50 -8.63
CA SER A 52 11.27 9.45 -9.57
C SER A 52 11.14 9.81 -11.06
N SER A 53 10.37 10.85 -11.40
CA SER A 53 10.02 11.28 -12.77
C SER A 53 11.18 11.87 -13.60
N PHE A 54 12.42 11.85 -13.09
CA PHE A 54 13.62 11.96 -13.93
C PHE A 54 14.03 10.64 -14.60
N SER A 55 13.28 9.54 -14.43
CA SER A 55 13.56 8.24 -15.04
C SER A 55 12.63 7.92 -16.23
N SER A 56 13.17 7.24 -17.24
CA SER A 56 12.50 6.92 -18.52
C SER A 56 11.39 5.86 -18.45
N LYS A 57 10.86 5.53 -17.25
CA LYS A 57 9.92 4.42 -17.00
C LYS A 57 8.65 4.81 -16.22
N PHE A 58 8.25 6.09 -16.32
CA PHE A 58 7.12 6.70 -15.61
C PHE A 58 5.82 5.86 -15.57
N ASN A 59 5.41 5.23 -16.67
CA ASN A 59 4.17 4.43 -16.70
C ASN A 59 4.25 3.18 -15.81
N THR A 60 5.40 2.51 -15.76
CA THR A 60 5.62 1.35 -14.90
C THR A 60 5.60 1.76 -13.42
N ASP A 61 6.16 2.92 -13.10
CA ASP A 61 6.15 3.46 -11.75
C ASP A 61 4.72 3.81 -11.32
N ILE A 62 3.88 4.33 -12.23
CA ILE A 62 2.44 4.56 -11.99
C ILE A 62 1.67 3.27 -11.76
N GLU A 63 1.81 2.26 -12.62
CA GLU A 63 1.08 1.00 -12.49
C GLU A 63 1.40 0.30 -11.16
N TYR A 64 2.69 0.30 -10.78
CA TYR A 64 3.13 -0.26 -9.51
C TYR A 64 2.60 0.50 -8.29
N VAL A 65 2.50 1.82 -8.38
CA VAL A 65 1.87 2.64 -7.34
C VAL A 65 0.38 2.32 -7.23
N CYS A 66 -0.34 2.27 -8.35
CA CYS A 66 -1.77 2.01 -8.36
C CYS A 66 -2.08 0.68 -7.65
N LEU A 67 -1.28 -0.35 -7.92
CA LEU A 67 -1.37 -1.62 -7.21
C LEU A 67 -1.23 -1.49 -5.69
N LYS A 68 -0.39 -0.59 -5.19
CA LYS A 68 -0.22 -0.39 -3.73
C LYS A 68 -1.38 0.35 -3.08
N LEU A 69 -2.10 1.19 -3.83
CA LEU A 69 -3.19 2.02 -3.30
C LEU A 69 -4.43 1.18 -2.96
N ASP A 70 -4.63 0.08 -3.68
CA ASP A 70 -5.75 -0.84 -3.51
C ASP A 70 -5.48 -1.93 -2.46
N LEU A 71 -4.29 -1.96 -1.85
CA LEU A 71 -3.96 -2.93 -0.80
C LEU A 71 -4.62 -2.60 0.53
N GLU A 72 -5.04 -3.65 1.24
CA GLU A 72 -5.39 -3.55 2.65
C GLU A 72 -4.15 -3.15 3.49
N PRO A 73 -4.33 -2.48 4.65
CA PRO A 73 -3.22 -1.94 5.43
C PRO A 73 -2.12 -2.95 5.79
N LEU A 74 -2.50 -4.19 6.10
CA LEU A 74 -1.55 -5.26 6.40
C LEU A 74 -0.78 -5.69 5.15
N GLN A 75 -1.46 -5.90 4.02
CA GLN A 75 -0.81 -6.27 2.75
C GLN A 75 0.18 -5.20 2.29
N TYR A 76 -0.18 -3.91 2.47
CA TYR A 76 0.73 -2.81 2.19
C TYR A 76 2.03 -2.89 3.02
N ILE A 77 1.92 -3.24 4.31
CA ILE A 77 3.09 -3.45 5.19
C ILE A 77 3.90 -4.65 4.71
N GLU A 78 3.25 -5.76 4.35
CA GLU A 78 3.93 -6.98 3.88
C GLU A 78 4.76 -6.69 2.62
N VAL A 79 4.20 -5.96 1.65
CA VAL A 79 4.88 -5.50 0.43
C VAL A 79 6.04 -4.57 0.76
N LYS A 80 5.87 -3.61 1.68
CA LYS A 80 6.95 -2.72 2.13
C LYS A 80 8.09 -3.48 2.81
N CYS A 81 7.78 -4.50 3.58
CA CYS A 81 8.75 -5.30 4.32
C CYS A 81 9.43 -6.38 3.46
N LEU A 82 8.98 -6.59 2.22
CA LEU A 82 9.45 -7.66 1.36
C LEU A 82 10.97 -7.68 1.15
N PRO A 83 11.66 -6.55 0.87
CA PRO A 83 13.13 -6.53 0.76
C PRO A 83 13.82 -7.03 2.03
N MET A 84 13.31 -6.64 3.20
CA MET A 84 13.85 -7.06 4.48
C MET A 84 13.64 -8.56 4.72
N LYS A 85 12.47 -9.11 4.37
CA LYS A 85 12.21 -10.55 4.46
C LYS A 85 13.17 -11.35 3.59
N MET A 86 13.36 -10.94 2.34
CA MET A 86 14.28 -11.58 1.38
C MET A 86 15.73 -11.55 1.88
N GLU A 87 16.15 -10.41 2.42
CA GLU A 87 17.49 -10.24 2.97
C GLU A 87 17.72 -11.13 4.20
N VAL A 88 16.74 -11.20 5.10
CA VAL A 88 16.77 -12.08 6.28
C VAL A 88 16.80 -13.54 5.86
N GLU A 89 16.00 -13.94 4.87
CA GLU A 89 15.97 -15.30 4.32
C GLU A 89 17.33 -15.67 3.71
N TYR A 90 17.92 -14.78 2.91
CA TYR A 90 19.26 -14.96 2.36
C TYR A 90 20.32 -15.14 3.46
N ARG A 91 20.34 -14.27 4.48
CA ARG A 91 21.31 -14.39 5.58
C ARG A 91 21.15 -15.69 6.37
N LYS A 92 19.91 -16.16 6.57
CA LYS A 92 19.62 -17.40 7.29
C LYS A 92 20.01 -18.64 6.50
N THR A 93 19.73 -18.65 5.20
CA THR A 93 19.89 -19.85 4.36
C THR A 93 21.22 -19.89 3.60
N GLY A 94 21.89 -18.75 3.45
CA GLY A 94 23.02 -18.57 2.55
C GLY A 94 22.66 -18.61 1.07
N LYS A 95 21.40 -18.92 0.71
CA LYS A 95 20.92 -19.01 -0.68
C LYS A 95 20.48 -17.64 -1.15
N ILE A 96 21.17 -17.09 -2.14
CA ILE A 96 20.78 -15.79 -2.72
C ILE A 96 19.57 -16.05 -3.64
N PRO A 97 18.40 -15.45 -3.38
CA PRO A 97 17.25 -15.59 -4.28
C PRO A 97 17.55 -14.93 -5.63
N SER A 98 16.99 -15.50 -6.70
CA SER A 98 17.03 -14.88 -8.01
C SER A 98 16.11 -13.68 -8.09
N ILE A 99 16.41 -12.75 -8.98
CA ILE A 99 15.58 -11.57 -9.20
C ILE A 99 14.18 -11.96 -9.69
N GLN A 100 14.08 -13.05 -10.46
CA GLN A 100 12.79 -13.60 -10.89
C GLN A 100 11.98 -14.15 -9.71
N GLU A 101 12.59 -14.95 -8.82
CA GLU A 101 11.92 -15.42 -7.59
C GLU A 101 11.48 -14.23 -6.71
N CYS A 102 12.27 -13.15 -6.67
CA CYS A 102 11.90 -11.95 -5.93
C CYS A 102 10.71 -11.23 -6.57
N HIS A 103 10.69 -11.16 -7.90
CA HIS A 103 9.60 -10.55 -8.66
C HIS A 103 8.29 -11.32 -8.48
N GLU A 104 8.32 -12.65 -8.57
CA GLU A 104 7.14 -13.49 -8.38
C GLU A 104 6.56 -13.34 -6.98
N LYS A 105 7.41 -13.38 -5.94
CA LYS A 105 6.99 -13.09 -4.55
C LYS A 105 6.33 -11.71 -4.42
N LEU A 106 6.87 -10.69 -5.10
CA LEU A 106 6.27 -9.36 -5.07
C LEU A 106 4.87 -9.35 -5.69
N LEU A 107 4.69 -9.97 -6.85
CA LEU A 107 3.39 -10.02 -7.53
C LEU A 107 2.35 -10.82 -6.72
N GLU A 108 2.79 -11.86 -6.01
CA GLU A 108 1.95 -12.62 -5.08
C GLU A 108 1.47 -11.76 -3.90
N GLU A 109 2.38 -11.02 -3.25
CA GLU A 109 2.06 -10.12 -2.13
C GLU A 109 1.17 -8.94 -2.57
N LEU A 110 1.30 -8.51 -3.82
CA LEU A 110 0.43 -7.51 -4.44
C LEU A 110 -0.94 -8.07 -4.86
N GLY A 111 -1.15 -9.38 -4.76
CA GLY A 111 -2.40 -10.03 -5.17
C GLY A 111 -2.66 -9.99 -6.68
N VAL A 112 -1.59 -9.86 -7.50
CA VAL A 112 -1.73 -9.77 -8.96
C VAL A 112 -2.17 -11.12 -9.53
N PRO A 113 -3.29 -11.18 -10.28
CA PRO A 113 -3.74 -12.42 -10.92
C PRO A 113 -2.70 -12.97 -11.91
N GLU A 114 -2.56 -14.30 -11.99
CA GLU A 114 -1.59 -14.96 -12.88
C GLU A 114 -1.64 -14.45 -14.33
N LYS A 115 -2.86 -14.27 -14.86
CA LYS A 115 -3.12 -13.78 -16.22
C LYS A 115 -2.61 -12.34 -16.48
N GLU A 116 -2.31 -11.59 -15.43
CA GLU A 116 -1.88 -10.18 -15.48
C GLU A 116 -0.41 -10.01 -15.10
N LYS A 117 0.26 -11.05 -14.57
CA LYS A 117 1.66 -10.98 -14.12
C LYS A 117 2.63 -10.52 -15.22
N SER A 118 2.34 -10.87 -16.49
CA SER A 118 3.14 -10.45 -17.64
C SER A 118 3.13 -8.93 -17.91
N ASN A 119 2.16 -8.21 -17.36
CA ASN A 119 2.06 -6.76 -17.52
C ASN A 119 3.04 -6.03 -16.60
N TYR A 120 3.55 -6.70 -15.57
CA TYR A 120 4.43 -6.10 -14.57
C TYR A 120 5.88 -6.46 -14.86
N PRO A 121 6.72 -5.47 -15.17
CA PRO A 121 8.10 -5.73 -15.52
C PRO A 121 8.97 -5.96 -14.27
N ILE A 122 9.99 -6.80 -14.44
CA ILE A 122 10.93 -7.21 -13.38
C ILE A 122 11.65 -6.01 -12.73
N GLU A 123 11.73 -4.89 -13.44
CA GLU A 123 12.35 -3.66 -12.96
C GLU A 123 11.66 -3.06 -11.74
N ILE A 124 10.38 -3.38 -11.49
CA ILE A 124 9.67 -2.97 -10.28
C ILE A 124 10.40 -3.49 -9.04
N ILE A 125 10.72 -4.79 -8.98
CA ILE A 125 11.40 -5.38 -7.83
C ILE A 125 12.86 -4.89 -7.74
N ILE A 126 13.52 -4.68 -8.88
CA ILE A 126 14.89 -4.13 -8.91
C ILE A 126 14.92 -2.73 -8.29
N ASN A 127 13.95 -1.87 -8.65
CA ASN A 127 13.85 -0.52 -8.10
C ASN A 127 13.56 -0.54 -6.61
N MET A 128 12.64 -1.40 -6.16
CA MET A 128 12.34 -1.60 -4.73
C MET A 128 13.60 -2.02 -3.95
N LEU A 129 14.34 -3.01 -4.44
CA LEU A 129 15.56 -3.51 -3.78
C LEU A 129 16.67 -2.44 -3.77
N LYS A 130 16.85 -1.68 -4.86
CA LYS A 130 17.81 -0.57 -4.92
C LYS A 130 17.47 0.54 -3.93
N LYS A 131 16.19 0.90 -3.80
CA LYS A 131 15.73 1.87 -2.81
C LYS A 131 16.04 1.38 -1.39
N PHE A 132 15.64 0.15 -1.06
CA PHE A 132 15.92 -0.44 0.24
C PHE A 132 17.43 -0.51 0.55
N LYS A 133 18.28 -0.85 -0.44
CA LYS A 133 19.74 -0.79 -0.29
C LYS A 133 20.19 0.62 0.11
N LYS A 134 19.72 1.65 -0.61
CA LYS A 134 20.08 3.05 -0.33
C LYS A 134 19.64 3.45 1.07
N ASP A 135 18.41 3.11 1.48
CA ASP A 135 17.89 3.39 2.81
C ASP A 135 18.76 2.73 3.90
N MET A 136 19.22 1.49 3.68
CA MET A 136 20.14 0.80 4.60
C MET A 136 21.53 1.46 4.67
N GLU A 137 22.04 1.97 3.54
CA GLU A 137 23.31 2.72 3.52
C GLU A 137 23.22 4.04 4.29
N GLU A 138 22.11 4.77 4.14
CA GLU A 138 21.86 6.04 4.83
C GLU A 138 21.80 5.89 6.35
N ILE A 139 21.26 4.77 6.86
CA ILE A 139 21.19 4.48 8.30
C ILE A 139 22.41 3.70 8.83
N GLY A 140 23.42 3.42 8.00
CA GLY A 140 24.65 2.73 8.40
C GLY A 140 24.57 1.20 8.48
N GLU A 141 23.50 0.57 8.02
CA GLU A 141 23.29 -0.89 7.99
C GLU A 141 24.00 -1.54 6.77
N MET A 142 25.32 -1.39 6.70
CA MET A 142 26.12 -1.75 5.53
C MET A 142 26.09 -3.23 5.16
N GLU A 143 25.96 -4.14 6.14
CA GLU A 143 25.88 -5.59 5.86
C GLU A 143 24.56 -5.98 5.17
N ARG A 144 23.46 -5.30 5.50
CA ARG A 144 22.18 -5.48 4.80
C ARG A 144 22.25 -4.92 3.39
N ALA A 145 22.82 -3.73 3.23
CA ALA A 145 23.03 -3.12 1.92
C ALA A 145 23.86 -4.02 0.98
N LYS A 146 24.95 -4.62 1.49
CA LYS A 146 25.75 -5.62 0.75
C LYS A 146 24.95 -6.86 0.37
N SER A 147 24.11 -7.35 1.27
CA SER A 147 23.28 -8.52 1.02
C SER A 147 22.30 -8.28 -0.13
N ILE A 148 21.64 -7.12 -0.13
CA ILE A 148 20.74 -6.71 -1.22
C ILE A 148 21.50 -6.48 -2.52
N TYR A 149 22.70 -5.89 -2.46
CA TYR A 149 23.55 -5.70 -3.65
C TYR A 149 23.87 -7.03 -4.34
N LYS A 150 24.10 -8.11 -3.58
CA LYS A 150 24.32 -9.46 -4.14
C LYS A 150 23.08 -10.01 -4.83
N ILE A 151 21.89 -9.74 -4.30
CA ILE A 151 20.62 -10.15 -4.91
C ILE A 151 20.42 -9.40 -6.23
N VAL A 152 20.60 -8.07 -6.24
CA VAL A 152 20.36 -7.21 -7.41
C VAL A 152 21.33 -7.48 -8.58
N ASN A 153 22.57 -7.89 -8.31
CA ASN A 153 23.60 -8.04 -9.34
C ASN A 153 23.89 -9.49 -9.74
N GLN A 154 22.95 -10.41 -9.53
CA GLN A 154 23.05 -11.74 -10.13
C GLN A 154 22.99 -11.61 -11.66
N LYS A 155 24.07 -12.00 -12.34
CA LYS A 155 24.11 -12.16 -13.80
C LYS A 155 23.72 -13.58 -14.19
#